data_AF-A0A6C1E0S4-F1
#
_entry.id   AF-A0A6C1E0S4-F1
#
_cell.length_a   1.000
_cell.length_b   1.000
_cell.length_c   1.000
_cell.angle_alpha   90.00
_cell.angle_beta   90.00
_cell.angle_gamma   90.00
#
_symmetry.space_group_name_H-M   'P 1'
#
loop_
_entity.id
_entity.type
_entity.pdbx_description
1 polymer ?
#
loop_
_entity_poly.entity_id
_entity_poly.type
_entity_poly.pdbx_seq_one_letter_code
_entity_poly.pdbx_strand_id
1 'polypeptide(L)'
;MLLYEDLKMYTLWQTEQLYMDAQNNNHNKLTFEWELFGLCARRLGHFPEAAKAFQNGLSQRFSSRCARKLLEYCINERQRVKNFISSPNSHDMVPEIVSSRIRELDNSIIDLCVKICCWNHRWYTEFSISLLDCLSVVIQDMGLTKVSNEISSRYPETVLNLVQENLLNFFTTCTIGCYDA
;
A
#
# COMPACT_ATOMS: atom_id res chain seq x y z
N MET A 1 -28.98 -3.26 13.16
CA MET A 1 -28.31 -4.37 12.43
C MET A 1 -27.00 -3.82 11.88
N LEU A 2 -25.88 -4.55 11.98
CA LEU A 2 -24.52 -4.01 11.76
C LEU A 2 -24.33 -3.34 10.38
N LEU A 3 -24.90 -3.93 9.33
CA LEU A 3 -24.83 -3.39 7.96
C LEU A 3 -25.54 -2.03 7.81
N TYR A 4 -26.69 -1.86 8.48
CA TYR A 4 -27.44 -0.61 8.44
C TYR A 4 -26.64 0.54 9.05
N GLU A 5 -25.96 0.29 10.18
CA GLU A 5 -25.12 1.31 10.81
C GLU A 5 -23.88 1.64 9.97
N ASP A 6 -23.23 0.64 9.35
CA ASP A 6 -22.09 0.89 8.46
C ASP A 6 -22.48 1.75 7.25
N LEU A 7 -23.60 1.44 6.58
CA LEU A 7 -24.11 2.24 5.47
C LEU A 7 -24.52 3.65 5.90
N LYS A 8 -25.14 3.79 7.07
CA LYS A 8 -25.50 5.09 7.64
C LYS A 8 -24.26 5.94 7.94
N MET A 9 -23.23 5.36 8.56
CA MET A 9 -21.99 6.08 8.87
C MET A 9 -21.22 6.45 7.60
N TYR A 10 -21.19 5.55 6.60
CA TYR A 10 -20.56 5.83 5.31
C TYR A 10 -21.23 6.99 4.57
N THR A 11 -22.56 6.95 4.46
CA THR A 11 -23.33 8.01 3.79
C THR A 11 -23.22 9.35 4.51
N LEU A 12 -23.28 9.36 5.85
CA LEU A 12 -23.10 10.57 6.65
C LEU A 12 -21.72 11.19 6.39
N TRP A 13 -20.66 10.39 6.42
CA TRP A 13 -19.30 10.87 6.13
C TRP A 13 -19.17 11.44 4.72
N GLN A 14 -19.73 10.76 3.71
CA GLN A 14 -19.70 11.25 2.33
C GLN A 14 -20.43 12.58 2.17
N THR A 15 -21.60 12.74 2.80
CA THR A 15 -22.32 14.01 2.77
C THR A 15 -21.52 15.12 3.45
N GLU A 16 -20.93 14.85 4.61
CA GLU A 16 -20.10 15.82 5.32
C GLU A 16 -18.89 16.25 4.49
N GLN A 17 -18.19 15.29 3.87
CA GLN A 17 -17.07 15.56 2.98
C GLN A 17 -17.46 16.49 1.82
N LEU A 18 -18.58 16.20 1.15
CA LEU A 18 -19.10 17.05 0.07
C LEU A 18 -19.47 18.46 0.54
N TYR A 19 -20.05 18.60 1.74
CA TYR A 19 -20.35 19.92 2.32
C TYR A 19 -19.08 20.70 2.65
N MET A 20 -18.04 20.04 3.18
CA MET A 20 -16.76 20.69 3.50
C MET A 20 -16.03 21.13 2.23
N ASP A 21 -16.04 20.29 1.19
CA ASP A 21 -15.44 20.61 -0.12
C ASP A 21 -16.15 21.82 -0.77
N ALA A 22 -17.49 21.91 -0.67
CA ALA A 22 -18.24 23.05 -1.18
C ALA A 22 -17.98 24.36 -0.40
N GLN A 23 -17.70 24.26 0.91
CA GLN A 23 -17.42 25.41 1.76
C GLN A 23 -15.95 25.85 1.74
N ASN A 24 -15.06 25.12 1.05
CA ASN A 24 -13.60 25.30 1.09
C ASN A 24 -13.02 25.32 2.52
N ASN A 25 -13.71 24.68 3.47
CA ASN A 25 -13.25 24.61 4.86
C ASN A 25 -12.16 23.54 4.99
N ASN A 26 -11.13 23.84 5.78
CA ASN A 26 -10.05 22.88 6.02
C ASN A 26 -10.58 21.62 6.72
N HIS A 27 -10.09 20.46 6.26
CA HIS A 27 -10.45 19.14 6.76
C HIS A 27 -9.95 18.95 8.20
N ASN A 28 -10.73 19.38 9.18
CA ASN A 28 -10.39 19.24 10.61
C ASN A 28 -10.65 17.82 11.15
N LYS A 29 -10.54 16.79 10.30
CA LYS A 29 -10.74 15.38 10.68
C LYS A 29 -9.45 14.79 11.24
N LEU A 30 -9.58 14.05 12.34
CA LEU A 30 -8.46 13.39 13.00
C LEU A 30 -7.99 12.17 12.20
N THR A 31 -6.71 11.83 12.34
CA THR A 31 -6.13 10.58 11.78
C THR A 31 -6.94 9.33 12.08
N PHE A 32 -7.44 9.22 13.31
CA PHE A 32 -8.22 8.07 13.74
C PHE A 32 -9.59 8.01 13.08
N GLU A 33 -10.22 9.16 12.81
CA GLU A 33 -11.51 9.21 12.10
C GLU A 33 -11.35 8.76 10.65
N TRP A 34 -10.27 9.19 9.98
CA TRP A 34 -9.92 8.71 8.64
C TRP A 34 -9.67 7.19 8.61
N GLU A 35 -9.01 6.65 9.63
CA GLU A 35 -8.80 5.20 9.77
C GLU A 35 -10.14 4.46 9.90
N LEU A 36 -11.04 4.93 10.78
CA LEU A 36 -12.34 4.32 10.99
C LEU A 36 -13.21 4.35 9.73
N PHE A 37 -13.25 5.51 9.05
CA PHE A 37 -13.96 5.66 7.80
C PHE A 37 -13.40 4.74 6.72
N GLY A 38 -12.07 4.68 6.55
CA GLY A 38 -11.43 3.78 5.59
C GLY A 38 -11.74 2.30 5.87
N LEU A 39 -11.82 1.90 7.14
CA LEU A 39 -12.23 0.55 7.52
C LEU A 39 -13.71 0.27 7.22
N CYS A 40 -14.59 1.25 7.42
CA CYS A 40 -16.01 1.16 7.08
C CYS A 40 -16.19 1.02 5.56
N ALA A 41 -15.60 1.93 4.78
CA ALA A 41 -15.63 1.89 3.32
C ALA A 41 -15.09 0.56 2.77
N ARG A 42 -13.99 0.04 3.35
CA ARG A 42 -13.44 -1.27 3.00
C ARG A 42 -14.39 -2.43 3.32
N ARG A 43 -15.14 -2.38 4.42
CA ARG A 43 -16.17 -3.40 4.76
C ARG A 43 -17.32 -3.39 3.75
N LEU A 44 -17.70 -2.22 3.26
CA LEU A 44 -18.76 -2.04 2.26
C LEU A 44 -18.32 -2.34 0.81
N GLY A 45 -17.01 -2.54 0.57
CA GLY A 45 -16.45 -2.83 -0.76
C GLY A 45 -15.99 -1.60 -1.56
N HIS A 46 -16.03 -0.42 -0.96
CA HIS A 46 -15.54 0.84 -1.55
C HIS A 46 -14.02 0.99 -1.34
N PHE A 47 -13.25 0.23 -2.12
CA PHE A 47 -11.79 0.17 -2.01
C PHE A 47 -11.05 1.48 -2.36
N PRO A 48 -11.35 2.19 -3.47
CA PRO A 48 -10.58 3.38 -3.83
C PRO A 48 -10.84 4.55 -2.86
N GLU A 49 -12.06 4.69 -2.34
CA GLU A 49 -12.39 5.67 -1.31
C GLU A 49 -11.69 5.35 0.01
N ALA A 50 -11.65 4.08 0.39
CA ALA A 50 -10.91 3.63 1.57
C ALA A 50 -9.41 3.93 1.44
N ALA A 51 -8.82 3.70 0.27
CA ALA A 51 -7.41 3.97 0.01
C ALA A 51 -7.08 5.47 0.17
N LYS A 52 -7.91 6.36 -0.40
CA LYS A 52 -7.78 7.82 -0.23
C LYS A 52 -7.88 8.22 1.24
N ALA A 53 -8.83 7.64 1.98
CA ALA A 53 -8.96 7.90 3.42
C ALA A 53 -7.71 7.47 4.19
N PHE A 54 -7.14 6.30 3.89
CA PHE A 54 -5.89 5.87 4.52
C PHE A 54 -4.70 6.75 4.16
N GLN A 55 -4.62 7.25 2.92
CA GLN A 55 -3.58 8.21 2.51
C GLN A 55 -3.70 9.54 3.28
N ASN A 56 -4.92 10.08 3.41
CA ASN A 56 -5.18 11.28 4.21
C ASN A 56 -4.87 11.08 5.70
N GLY A 57 -5.16 9.89 6.24
CA GLY A 57 -4.78 9.55 7.61
C GLY A 57 -3.26 9.48 7.79
N LEU A 58 -2.56 8.88 6.80
CA LEU A 58 -1.11 8.67 6.84
C LEU A 58 -0.31 9.97 6.62
N SER A 59 -0.87 10.95 5.89
CA SER A 59 -0.24 12.26 5.70
C SER A 59 -0.17 13.07 6.98
N GLN A 60 -1.16 12.91 7.87
CA GLN A 60 -1.20 13.58 9.17
C GLN A 60 -0.32 12.88 10.22
N ARG A 61 -0.48 11.55 10.38
CA ARG A 61 0.27 10.75 11.37
C ARG A 61 0.40 9.32 10.89
N PHE A 62 1.54 8.71 11.21
CA PHE A 62 1.74 7.29 10.93
C PHE A 62 0.77 6.40 11.74
N SER A 63 -0.02 5.58 11.03
CA SER A 63 -0.79 4.46 11.58
C SER A 63 -0.40 3.18 10.88
N SER A 64 0.04 2.18 11.64
CA SER A 64 0.45 0.88 11.09
C SER A 64 -0.73 0.15 10.44
N ARG A 65 -1.95 0.38 10.92
CA ARG A 65 -3.16 -0.23 10.35
C ARG A 65 -3.52 0.38 8.99
N CYS A 66 -3.45 1.71 8.87
CA CYS A 66 -3.64 2.41 7.59
C CYS A 66 -2.60 1.95 6.57
N ALA A 67 -1.32 1.90 6.98
CA ALA A 67 -0.23 1.48 6.10
C ALA A 67 -0.42 0.04 5.59
N ARG A 68 -0.78 -0.91 6.48
CA ARG A 68 -1.05 -2.31 6.11
C ARG A 68 -2.25 -2.43 5.16
N LYS A 69 -3.34 -1.69 5.41
CA LYS A 69 -4.53 -1.71 4.54
C LYS A 69 -4.29 -1.03 3.19
N LEU A 70 -3.47 0.01 3.16
CA LEU A 70 -3.05 0.64 1.91
C LEU A 70 -2.13 -0.27 1.11
N LEU A 71 -1.24 -1.01 1.78
CA LEU A 71 -0.37 -2.01 1.14
C LEU A 71 -1.19 -3.14 0.48
N GLU A 72 -2.18 -3.70 1.20
CA GLU A 72 -3.14 -4.67 0.65
C GLU A 72 -3.85 -4.11 -0.61
N TYR A 73 -4.28 -2.84 -0.56
CA TYR A 73 -4.91 -2.17 -1.70
C TYR A 73 -3.95 -2.03 -2.89
N CYS A 74 -2.72 -1.58 -2.68
CA CYS A 74 -1.73 -1.41 -3.76
C CYS A 74 -1.44 -2.73 -4.49
N ILE A 75 -1.40 -3.85 -3.77
CA ILE A 75 -1.16 -5.18 -4.35
C ILE A 75 -2.35 -5.65 -5.17
N ASN A 76 -3.57 -5.49 -4.66
CA ASN A 76 -4.78 -5.84 -5.39
C ASN A 76 -4.91 -4.99 -6.67
N GLU A 77 -4.62 -3.69 -6.58
CA GLU A 77 -4.60 -2.79 -7.75
C GLU A 77 -3.54 -3.21 -8.77
N ARG A 78 -2.34 -3.57 -8.31
CA ARG A 78 -1.27 -4.08 -9.17
C ARG A 78 -1.66 -5.36 -9.90
N GLN A 79 -2.24 -6.33 -9.19
CA GLN A 79 -2.74 -7.57 -9.78
C GLN A 79 -3.86 -7.31 -10.78
N ARG A 80 -4.79 -6.41 -10.44
CA ARG A 80 -5.86 -5.97 -11.35
C ARG A 80 -5.28 -5.42 -12.65
N VAL A 81 -4.30 -4.52 -12.57
CA VAL A 81 -3.60 -3.95 -13.74
C VAL A 81 -2.90 -5.04 -14.56
N LYS A 82 -2.18 -5.97 -13.93
CA LYS A 82 -1.55 -7.10 -14.65
C LYS A 82 -2.57 -8.00 -15.35
N ASN A 83 -3.69 -8.32 -14.69
CA ASN A 83 -4.74 -9.14 -15.27
C ASN A 83 -5.42 -8.46 -16.46
N PHE A 84 -5.57 -7.13 -16.42
CA PHE A 84 -6.06 -6.37 -17.56
C PHE A 84 -5.14 -6.51 -18.78
N ILE A 85 -3.81 -6.54 -18.61
CA ILE A 85 -2.85 -6.77 -19.70
C ILE A 85 -3.00 -8.17 -20.30
N SER A 86 -3.18 -9.19 -19.45
CA SER A 86 -3.31 -10.58 -19.90
C SER A 86 -4.65 -10.86 -20.60
N SER A 87 -5.66 -10.00 -20.45
CA SER A 87 -6.95 -10.16 -21.09
C SER A 87 -6.91 -9.71 -22.56
N PRO A 88 -7.23 -10.59 -23.53
CA PRO A 88 -7.13 -10.28 -24.96
C PRO A 88 -8.15 -9.26 -25.49
N ASN A 89 -9.06 -8.73 -24.65
CA ASN A 89 -10.19 -7.90 -25.09
C ASN A 89 -9.99 -6.38 -24.92
N SER A 90 -8.83 -5.88 -24.49
CA SER A 90 -8.63 -4.45 -24.21
C SER A 90 -7.79 -3.75 -25.28
N HIS A 91 -8.47 -3.10 -26.24
CA HIS A 91 -7.85 -2.22 -27.22
C HIS A 91 -7.51 -0.81 -26.67
N ASP A 92 -7.85 -0.50 -25.41
CA ASP A 92 -8.03 0.89 -24.95
C ASP A 92 -7.00 1.43 -23.94
N MET A 93 -5.91 0.70 -23.63
CA MET A 93 -4.87 1.23 -22.74
C MET A 93 -3.47 1.09 -23.33
N VAL A 94 -2.84 2.23 -23.61
CA VAL A 94 -1.47 2.31 -24.14
C VAL A 94 -0.52 1.61 -23.15
N PRO A 95 0.30 0.62 -23.59
CA PRO A 95 1.21 -0.13 -22.72
C PRO A 95 2.13 0.74 -21.85
N GLU A 96 2.44 1.95 -22.33
CA GLU A 96 3.27 2.92 -21.62
C GLU A 96 2.62 3.43 -20.32
N ILE A 97 1.33 3.78 -20.35
CA ILE A 97 0.57 4.24 -19.17
C ILE A 97 0.47 3.11 -18.13
N VAL A 98 0.38 1.87 -18.60
CA VAL A 98 0.34 0.70 -17.73
C VAL A 98 1.68 0.52 -17.01
N SER A 99 2.78 0.62 -17.75
CA SER A 99 4.12 0.45 -17.18
C SER A 99 4.46 1.54 -16.16
N SER A 100 4.07 2.79 -16.41
CA SER A 100 4.27 3.88 -15.45
C SER A 100 3.42 3.68 -14.20
N ARG A 101 2.16 3.24 -14.36
CA ARG A 101 1.28 2.93 -13.23
C ARG A 101 1.81 1.81 -12.35
N ILE A 102 2.35 0.74 -12.95
CA ILE A 102 2.98 -0.36 -12.20
C ILE A 102 4.18 0.15 -11.41
N ARG A 103 5.04 0.99 -12.02
CA ARG A 103 6.18 1.58 -11.32
C ARG A 103 5.76 2.46 -10.14
N GLU A 104 4.71 3.29 -10.30
CA GLU A 104 4.14 4.07 -9.19
C GLU A 104 3.68 3.17 -8.04
N LEU A 105 2.98 2.08 -8.36
CA LEU A 105 2.52 1.12 -7.36
C LEU A 105 3.69 0.42 -6.68
N ASP A 106 4.69 -0.03 -7.42
CA ASP A 106 5.89 -0.70 -6.88
C ASP A 106 6.67 0.22 -5.94
N ASN A 107 6.89 1.48 -6.33
CA ASN A 107 7.49 2.50 -5.46
C ASN A 107 6.71 2.66 -4.15
N SER A 108 5.37 2.71 -4.23
CA SER A 108 4.51 2.84 -3.06
C SER A 108 4.53 1.60 -2.16
N ILE A 109 4.61 0.40 -2.76
CA ILE A 109 4.70 -0.87 -2.04
C ILE A 109 6.02 -0.93 -1.27
N ILE A 110 7.14 -0.59 -1.91
CA ILE A 110 8.45 -0.57 -1.24
C ILE A 110 8.43 0.43 -0.08
N ASP A 111 7.93 1.65 -0.29
CA ASP A 111 7.84 2.67 0.75
C ASP A 111 7.01 2.19 1.96
N LEU A 112 5.84 1.61 1.71
CA LEU A 112 4.98 1.07 2.77
C LEU A 112 5.63 -0.13 3.48
N CYS A 113 6.28 -1.03 2.74
CA CYS A 113 6.98 -2.19 3.31
C CYS A 113 8.10 -1.76 4.25
N VAL A 114 8.94 -0.80 3.85
CA VAL A 114 10.03 -0.27 4.68
C VAL A 114 9.46 0.38 5.95
N LYS A 115 8.44 1.24 5.83
CA LYS A 115 7.82 1.90 6.99
C LYS A 115 7.20 0.90 7.97
N ILE A 116 6.52 -0.14 7.47
CA ILE A 116 5.94 -1.19 8.33
C ILE A 116 7.06 -2.05 8.93
N CYS A 117 8.15 -2.33 8.21
CA CYS A 117 9.31 -3.04 8.74
C CYS A 117 9.94 -2.27 9.92
N CYS A 118 10.19 -0.97 9.75
CA CYS A 118 10.70 -0.11 10.82
C CYS A 118 9.75 -0.07 12.03
N TRP A 119 8.43 -0.02 11.78
CA TRP A 119 7.45 -0.11 12.86
C TRP A 119 7.52 -1.46 13.58
N ASN A 120 7.61 -2.57 12.85
CA ASN A 120 7.67 -3.90 13.45
C ASN A 120 8.95 -4.10 14.27
N HIS A 121 10.12 -3.69 13.75
CA HIS A 121 11.40 -3.71 14.48
C HIS A 121 11.33 -2.89 15.78
N ARG A 122 10.66 -1.72 15.77
CA ARG A 122 10.40 -0.94 17.00
C ARG A 122 9.64 -1.74 18.07
N TRP A 123 8.81 -2.70 17.67
CA TRP A 123 8.05 -3.59 18.55
C TRP A 123 8.64 -5.01 18.59
N TYR A 124 9.95 -5.15 18.35
CA TYR A 124 10.71 -6.41 18.45
C TYR A 124 10.16 -7.54 17.58
N THR A 125 9.53 -7.18 16.46
CA THR A 125 8.95 -8.12 15.50
C THR A 125 9.76 -8.07 14.22
N GLU A 126 10.70 -9.01 14.06
CA GLU A 126 11.58 -9.06 12.88
C GLU A 126 10.97 -9.79 11.69
N PHE A 127 9.92 -10.58 11.92
CA PHE A 127 9.33 -11.44 10.90
C PHE A 127 7.89 -11.06 10.56
N SER A 128 7.58 -10.99 9.26
CA SER A 128 6.22 -10.78 8.76
C SER A 128 6.04 -11.38 7.37
N ILE A 129 5.30 -12.50 7.28
CA ILE A 129 4.96 -13.19 6.03
C ILE A 129 4.31 -12.23 5.03
N SER A 130 3.36 -11.43 5.50
CA SER A 130 2.68 -10.47 4.65
C SER A 130 3.67 -9.51 3.96
N LEU A 131 4.72 -9.05 4.64
CA LEU A 131 5.70 -8.14 4.02
C LEU A 131 6.57 -8.87 2.98
N LEU A 132 6.96 -10.11 3.28
CA LEU A 132 7.70 -10.95 2.34
C LEU A 132 6.87 -11.22 1.08
N ASP A 133 5.60 -11.59 1.21
CA ASP A 133 4.72 -11.81 0.06
C ASP A 133 4.59 -10.53 -0.78
N CYS A 134 4.36 -9.39 -0.14
CA CYS A 134 4.27 -8.09 -0.83
C CYS A 134 5.56 -7.75 -1.59
N LEU A 135 6.71 -7.95 -0.96
CA LEU A 135 8.01 -7.62 -1.54
C LEU A 135 8.42 -8.61 -2.64
N SER A 136 8.08 -9.90 -2.50
CA SER A 136 8.34 -10.92 -3.51
C SER A 136 7.74 -10.55 -4.87
N VAL A 137 6.51 -10.03 -4.85
CA VAL A 137 5.77 -9.61 -6.04
C VAL A 137 6.45 -8.45 -6.76
N VAL A 138 7.16 -7.58 -6.03
CA VAL A 138 7.94 -6.46 -6.57
C VAL A 138 9.32 -6.92 -7.06
N ILE A 139 9.98 -7.80 -6.30
CA ILE A 139 11.28 -8.38 -6.67
C ILE A 139 11.18 -9.15 -7.99
N GLN A 140 10.09 -9.88 -8.24
CA GLN A 140 9.88 -10.61 -9.51
C GLN A 140 9.94 -9.71 -10.75
N ASP A 141 9.53 -8.45 -10.64
CA ASP A 141 9.46 -7.55 -11.80
C ASP A 141 10.72 -6.67 -11.93
N MET A 142 11.25 -6.15 -10.82
CA MET A 142 12.39 -5.24 -10.86
C MET A 142 13.74 -5.93 -10.69
N GLY A 143 13.78 -7.05 -9.98
CA GLY A 143 14.98 -7.74 -9.53
C GLY A 143 15.48 -7.22 -8.17
N LEU A 144 16.15 -8.09 -7.42
CA LEU A 144 16.60 -7.83 -6.05
C LEU A 144 17.54 -6.63 -5.94
N THR A 145 18.52 -6.53 -6.85
CA THR A 145 19.54 -5.48 -6.85
C THR A 145 18.93 -4.10 -7.06
N LYS A 146 17.94 -3.98 -7.96
CA LYS A 146 17.24 -2.73 -8.20
C LYS A 146 16.41 -2.31 -6.99
N VAL A 147 15.69 -3.23 -6.37
CA VAL A 147 14.92 -2.95 -5.14
C VAL A 147 15.85 -2.45 -4.02
N SER A 148 17.01 -3.11 -3.83
CA SER A 148 18.01 -2.66 -2.84
C SER A 148 18.51 -1.25 -3.14
N ASN A 149 18.83 -0.94 -4.40
CA ASN A 149 19.28 0.40 -4.80
C ASN A 149 18.18 1.45 -4.61
N GLU A 150 16.93 1.10 -4.89
CA GLU A 150 15.78 1.99 -4.73
C GLU A 150 15.54 2.34 -3.25
N ILE A 151 15.69 1.36 -2.35
CA ILE A 151 15.64 1.58 -0.90
C ILE A 151 16.81 2.45 -0.47
N SER A 152 18.04 2.15 -0.94
CA SER A 152 19.23 2.95 -0.64
C SER A 152 19.11 4.40 -1.09
N SER A 153 18.36 4.67 -2.16
CA SER A 153 18.16 6.02 -2.69
C SER A 153 17.22 6.86 -1.83
N ARG A 154 16.27 6.24 -1.12
CA ARG A 154 15.21 6.92 -0.37
C ARG A 154 15.41 6.94 1.14
N TYR A 155 16.18 5.99 1.67
CA TYR A 155 16.32 5.74 3.10
C TYR A 155 17.80 5.74 3.53
N PRO A 156 18.09 6.06 4.80
CA PRO A 156 19.46 6.02 5.32
C PRO A 156 19.99 4.59 5.37
N GLU A 157 21.32 4.45 5.38
CA GLU A 157 22.02 3.16 5.40
C GLU A 157 21.62 2.27 6.58
N THR A 158 21.30 2.85 7.74
CA THR A 158 20.82 2.11 8.90
C THR A 158 19.50 1.38 8.64
N VAL A 159 18.59 1.99 7.87
CA VAL A 159 17.30 1.38 7.49
C VAL A 159 17.52 0.35 6.40
N LEU A 160 18.47 0.60 5.48
CA LEU A 160 18.85 -0.37 4.46
C LEU A 160 19.37 -1.67 5.10
N ASN A 161 20.28 -1.59 6.06
CA ASN A 161 20.84 -2.75 6.75
C ASN A 161 19.73 -3.55 7.47
N LEU A 162 18.81 -2.85 8.15
CA LEU A 162 17.66 -3.49 8.80
C LEU A 162 16.77 -4.25 7.79
N VAL A 163 16.46 -3.62 6.66
CA VAL A 163 15.63 -4.24 5.62
C VAL A 163 16.37 -5.39 4.93
N GLN A 164 17.69 -5.28 4.77
CA GLN A 164 18.53 -6.35 4.26
C GLN A 164 18.48 -7.58 5.16
N GLU A 165 18.68 -7.40 6.46
CA GLU A 165 18.67 -8.49 7.44
C GLU A 165 17.30 -9.18 7.54
N ASN A 166 16.23 -8.38 7.66
CA ASN A 166 14.90 -8.91 7.96
C ASN A 166 14.11 -9.38 6.73
N LEU A 167 14.34 -8.78 5.57
CA LEU A 167 13.55 -9.03 4.36
C LEU A 167 14.38 -9.55 3.19
N LEU A 168 15.44 -8.83 2.77
CA LEU A 168 16.12 -9.16 1.51
C LEU A 168 16.97 -10.43 1.60
N ASN A 169 17.62 -10.68 2.74
CA ASN A 169 18.46 -11.87 2.95
C ASN A 169 17.66 -13.18 2.84
N PHE A 170 16.36 -13.14 3.15
CA PHE A 170 15.47 -14.27 2.94
C PHE A 170 15.40 -14.67 1.46
N PHE A 171 15.33 -13.69 0.54
CA PHE A 171 15.24 -13.97 -0.88
C PHE A 171 16.55 -14.50 -1.46
N THR A 172 17.70 -14.02 -0.98
CA THR A 172 19.02 -14.49 -1.46
C THR A 172 19.37 -15.89 -0.99
N THR A 173 19.07 -16.22 0.26
CA THR A 173 19.56 -17.46 0.90
C THR A 173 18.52 -18.58 0.92
N CYS A 174 17.25 -18.25 1.17
CA CYS A 174 16.22 -19.26 1.44
C CYS A 174 15.39 -19.62 0.21
N THR A 175 15.46 -18.83 -0.87
CA THR A 175 14.78 -19.16 -2.12
C THR A 175 15.78 -19.80 -3.08
N ILE A 176 15.44 -20.96 -3.64
CA ILE A 176 16.34 -21.79 -4.45
C ILE A 176 16.56 -21.13 -5.82
N GLY A 177 17.33 -20.03 -5.87
CA GLY A 177 17.69 -19.32 -7.09
C GLY A 177 16.53 -18.77 -7.93
N CYS A 178 15.31 -18.71 -7.39
CA CYS A 178 14.10 -18.36 -8.16
C CYS A 178 14.09 -16.91 -8.66
N TYR A 179 14.92 -16.03 -8.09
CA TYR A 179 14.90 -14.58 -8.35
C TYR A 179 16.22 -14.04 -8.94
N ASP A 180 17.22 -14.90 -9.16
CA ASP A 180 18.57 -14.54 -9.66
C ASP A 180 18.77 -14.87 -11.16
N ALA A 181 17.70 -14.86 -11.96
CA ALA A 181 17.76 -15.10 -13.42
C ALA A 181 17.62 -13.81 -14.24
#